data_AF-A0A368T1E3-F1
#
_entry.id   AF-A0A368T1E3-F1
#
_cell.length_a   1.000
_cell.length_b   1.000
_cell.length_c   1.000
_cell.angle_alpha   90.00
_cell.angle_beta   90.00
_cell.angle_gamma   90.00
#
_symmetry.space_group_name_H-M   'P 1'
#
loop_
_entity.id
_entity.type
_entity.pdbx_description
1 polymer ?
#
loop_
_entity_poly.entity_id
_entity_poly.type
_entity_poly.pdbx_seq_one_letter_code
_entity_poly.pdbx_strand_id
1 'polypeptide(L)'
;MSATEPSVPGSPGRRRKPAGGDPIEGLGAPPPRRKRSRRKSKRGGSDSGGRRGKLLPILLGALGVAVVALVVVLVIQFTSGGGTEQAVPNSYRVYTSGETTEVLGDREIDPRPLAEQEVFERGNDEIDSQGMTFTLAAQALTDDCAQAVWGERVVQALQEADCSQVARAGYTSEDHVGVAAILKLRDTEAARAVAQALEPAGEEDPDGGFLLPPSEEEPFDRLGAGYSAAEATVNGHYLVVTWTQSLSSTSPEQRENLSAPLIALGNFDFPLFRRLLEHEDAAGTGTEGTTGTDPGTTDPGTTTGTDATTGVDGGTGTGVTDGTGTGTTDGTGTGTGLPTG
;
A
#
# COMPACT_ATOMS: atom_id res chain seq x y z
N MET A 1 27.22 -20.04 41.10
CA MET A 1 28.39 -20.95 41.08
C MET A 1 28.66 -21.32 39.63
N SER A 2 29.91 -21.14 39.22
CA SER A 2 30.60 -21.69 38.03
C SER A 2 30.17 -23.12 37.66
N ALA A 3 30.34 -23.67 36.47
CA ALA A 3 30.78 -23.27 35.14
C ALA A 3 30.61 -24.51 34.23
N THR A 4 30.84 -24.34 32.92
CA THR A 4 31.55 -25.26 31.99
C THR A 4 30.71 -25.71 30.79
N GLU A 5 31.03 -25.08 29.65
CA GLU A 5 30.85 -25.58 28.28
C GLU A 5 31.60 -26.92 28.05
N PRO A 6 31.42 -27.56 26.89
CA PRO A 6 32.56 -27.55 25.99
C PRO A 6 32.24 -27.27 24.51
N SER A 7 33.20 -26.59 23.90
CA SER A 7 33.36 -26.26 22.48
C SER A 7 33.63 -27.48 21.59
N VAL A 8 33.25 -27.39 20.31
CA VAL A 8 33.69 -28.29 19.23
C VAL A 8 34.44 -27.49 18.15
N PRO A 9 35.61 -27.97 17.65
CA PRO A 9 36.48 -27.23 16.74
C PRO A 9 36.26 -27.57 15.25
N GLY A 10 36.31 -26.52 14.41
CA GLY A 10 37.11 -26.37 13.17
C GLY A 10 37.03 -27.38 12.01
N SER A 11 36.78 -26.85 10.81
CA SER A 11 37.51 -27.28 9.59
C SER A 11 37.56 -26.18 8.51
N PRO A 12 38.77 -25.79 8.03
CA PRO A 12 38.94 -24.86 6.92
C PRO A 12 39.16 -25.61 5.59
N GLY A 13 38.32 -25.36 4.58
CA GLY A 13 38.41 -25.94 3.25
C GLY A 13 38.78 -24.92 2.17
N ARG A 14 40.07 -24.84 1.83
CA ARG A 14 40.63 -24.18 0.63
C ARG A 14 40.58 -25.13 -0.57
N ARG A 15 40.44 -24.57 -1.80
CA ARG A 15 40.65 -25.12 -3.19
C ARG A 15 39.35 -25.24 -4.00
N ARG A 16 39.28 -24.95 -5.30
CA ARG A 16 40.29 -24.78 -6.37
C ARG A 16 39.65 -24.05 -7.57
N LYS A 17 40.44 -23.20 -8.23
CA LYS A 17 40.26 -22.70 -9.60
C LYS A 17 40.64 -23.81 -10.61
N PRO A 18 39.99 -23.88 -11.79
CA PRO A 18 40.69 -24.33 -12.98
C PRO A 18 40.67 -23.27 -14.09
N ALA A 19 41.80 -23.20 -14.80
CA ALA A 19 41.99 -22.51 -16.06
C ALA A 19 42.35 -23.54 -17.13
N GLY A 20 41.78 -23.38 -18.33
CA GLY A 20 42.40 -23.66 -19.63
C GLY A 20 42.58 -25.11 -20.10
N GLY A 21 42.15 -25.39 -21.34
CA GLY A 21 42.65 -26.52 -22.13
C GLY A 21 41.74 -27.10 -23.22
N ASP A 22 41.49 -26.33 -24.31
CA ASP A 22 41.75 -26.67 -25.73
C ASP A 22 41.06 -27.86 -26.50
N PRO A 23 41.05 -27.79 -27.84
CA PRO A 23 39.91 -28.11 -28.72
C PRO A 23 40.03 -29.45 -29.47
N ILE A 24 38.95 -29.87 -30.13
CA ILE A 24 38.96 -30.96 -31.11
C ILE A 24 38.84 -30.41 -32.54
N GLU A 25 39.87 -30.73 -33.33
CA GLU A 25 39.98 -30.61 -34.79
C GLU A 25 39.01 -31.54 -35.53
N GLY A 26 38.55 -31.10 -36.71
CA GLY A 26 37.70 -31.94 -37.57
C GLY A 26 37.41 -31.39 -38.97
N LEU A 27 38.47 -31.12 -39.74
CA LEU A 27 38.58 -31.36 -41.20
C LEU A 27 37.65 -30.59 -42.18
N GLY A 28 38.25 -29.65 -42.92
CA GLY A 28 37.74 -29.19 -44.22
C GLY A 28 38.53 -28.02 -44.82
N ALA A 29 39.45 -28.30 -45.74
CA ALA A 29 40.17 -27.32 -46.57
C ALA A 29 40.32 -27.88 -48.00
N PRO A 30 40.84 -27.11 -49.00
CA PRO A 30 40.35 -25.87 -49.67
C PRO A 30 40.32 -26.10 -51.23
N PRO A 31 40.14 -25.14 -52.22
CA PRO A 31 40.91 -23.88 -52.49
C PRO A 31 40.12 -22.77 -53.31
N PRO A 32 40.71 -21.82 -54.10
CA PRO A 32 41.76 -20.80 -53.86
C PRO A 32 41.42 -19.32 -54.28
N ARG A 33 42.19 -18.37 -53.69
CA ARG A 33 42.81 -17.11 -54.22
C ARG A 33 42.14 -16.24 -55.33
N ARG A 34 41.95 -14.93 -55.04
CA ARG A 34 42.30 -13.74 -55.89
C ARG A 34 42.54 -12.50 -54.98
N LYS A 35 43.75 -11.94 -54.85
CA LYS A 35 44.45 -10.85 -55.61
C LYS A 35 43.86 -9.41 -55.53
N ARG A 36 44.66 -8.52 -54.92
CA ARG A 36 44.85 -7.04 -55.14
C ARG A 36 43.64 -6.14 -54.80
N SER A 37 43.79 -4.93 -54.24
CA SER A 37 44.74 -3.87 -54.58
C SER A 37 44.98 -2.85 -53.46
N ARG A 38 46.21 -2.30 -53.49
CA ARG A 38 46.68 -1.08 -52.82
C ARG A 38 45.83 0.15 -53.17
N ARG A 39 45.69 1.09 -52.23
CA ARG A 39 46.01 2.50 -52.50
C ARG A 39 46.48 3.24 -51.25
N LYS A 40 47.48 4.07 -51.49
CA LYS A 40 48.35 4.82 -50.59
C LYS A 40 48.35 6.25 -51.12
N SER A 41 48.10 7.24 -50.28
CA SER A 41 48.46 8.66 -50.49
C SER A 41 48.35 9.31 -49.10
N LYS A 42 49.43 9.53 -48.34
CA LYS A 42 50.63 10.36 -48.51
C LYS A 42 50.33 11.87 -48.54
N ARG A 43 50.63 12.47 -47.38
CA ARG A 43 51.28 13.77 -47.08
C ARG A 43 50.81 15.04 -47.80
N GLY A 44 50.67 16.08 -46.98
CA GLY A 44 51.01 17.45 -47.33
C GLY A 44 50.69 18.39 -46.18
N GLY A 45 51.67 18.69 -45.33
CA GLY A 45 51.59 19.84 -44.43
C GLY A 45 52.12 21.09 -45.13
N SER A 46 51.60 22.25 -44.76
CA SER A 46 52.33 23.52 -44.67
C SER A 46 51.42 24.59 -44.07
N ASP A 47 51.82 25.02 -42.88
CA ASP A 47 51.86 26.39 -42.36
C ASP A 47 51.19 27.52 -43.18
N SER A 48 50.32 28.29 -42.51
CA SER A 48 50.42 29.76 -42.39
C SER A 48 49.10 30.41 -41.94
N GLY A 49 49.21 31.43 -41.08
CA GLY A 49 48.37 32.62 -41.20
C GLY A 49 47.25 32.77 -40.17
N GLY A 50 47.48 33.66 -39.19
CA GLY A 50 46.60 33.98 -38.08
C GLY A 50 45.15 34.37 -38.43
N ARG A 51 44.25 34.00 -37.51
CA ARG A 51 42.98 34.70 -37.17
C ARG A 51 42.45 34.17 -35.83
N ARG A 52 43.23 34.37 -34.76
CA ARG A 52 42.68 34.34 -33.38
C ARG A 52 41.91 35.63 -33.19
N GLY A 53 40.59 35.57 -33.07
CA GLY A 53 39.83 36.79 -32.73
C GLY A 53 38.30 36.78 -32.81
N LYS A 54 37.61 35.68 -33.14
CA LYS A 54 36.12 35.68 -33.18
C LYS A 54 35.40 34.45 -32.63
N LEU A 55 36.09 33.37 -32.27
CA LEU A 55 35.46 32.16 -31.71
C LEU A 55 35.34 32.18 -30.18
N LEU A 56 36.22 32.91 -29.49
CA LEU A 56 36.17 33.05 -28.03
C LEU A 56 34.91 33.78 -27.51
N PRO A 57 34.44 34.90 -28.10
CA PRO A 57 33.24 35.58 -27.60
C PRO A 57 31.95 34.79 -27.87
N ILE A 58 31.92 33.95 -28.91
CA ILE A 58 30.75 33.10 -29.22
C ILE A 58 30.65 31.94 -28.21
N LEU A 59 31.78 31.34 -27.83
CA LEU A 59 31.83 30.31 -26.78
C LEU A 59 31.48 30.86 -25.38
N LEU A 60 31.94 32.07 -25.05
CA LEU A 60 31.58 32.75 -23.80
C LEU A 60 30.11 33.18 -23.77
N GLY A 61 29.54 33.61 -24.91
CA GLY A 61 28.11 33.94 -25.03
C GLY A 61 27.22 32.71 -24.88
N ALA A 62 27.58 31.59 -25.50
CA ALA A 62 26.84 30.32 -25.37
C ALA A 62 26.91 29.76 -23.94
N LEU A 63 28.06 29.87 -23.27
CA LEU A 63 28.21 29.49 -21.86
C LEU A 63 27.34 30.37 -20.95
N GLY A 64 27.30 31.68 -21.19
CA GLY A 64 26.46 32.61 -20.44
C GLY A 64 24.97 32.27 -20.55
N VAL A 65 24.49 31.97 -21.77
CA VAL A 65 23.09 31.53 -21.99
C VAL A 65 22.82 30.19 -21.33
N ALA A 66 23.74 29.23 -21.38
CA ALA A 66 23.59 27.93 -20.73
C ALA A 66 23.52 28.04 -19.20
N VAL A 67 24.34 28.92 -18.60
CA VAL A 67 24.30 29.19 -17.16
C VAL A 67 22.99 29.88 -16.78
N VAL A 68 22.52 30.86 -17.55
CA VAL A 68 21.23 31.50 -17.29
C VAL A 68 20.07 30.52 -17.44
N ALA A 69 20.08 29.66 -18.46
CA ALA A 69 19.07 28.62 -18.63
C ALA A 69 19.09 27.63 -17.46
N LEU A 70 20.27 27.22 -16.99
CA LEU A 70 20.41 26.34 -15.83
C LEU A 70 19.96 27.01 -14.53
N VAL A 71 20.23 28.30 -14.35
CA VAL A 71 19.71 29.08 -13.21
C VAL A 71 18.19 29.23 -13.29
N VAL A 72 17.63 29.46 -14.48
CA VAL A 72 16.17 29.51 -14.67
C VAL A 72 15.53 28.16 -14.38
N VAL A 73 16.12 27.05 -14.85
CA VAL A 73 15.67 25.70 -14.51
C VAL A 73 15.78 25.44 -13.02
N LEU A 74 16.89 25.80 -12.36
CA LEU A 74 17.05 25.67 -10.92
C LEU A 74 16.04 26.53 -10.16
N VAL A 75 15.78 27.76 -10.59
CA VAL A 75 14.78 28.64 -9.97
C VAL A 75 13.39 28.07 -10.18
N ILE A 76 13.06 27.54 -11.37
CA ILE A 76 11.78 26.86 -11.60
C ILE A 76 11.67 25.66 -10.66
N GLN A 77 12.65 24.77 -10.59
CA GLN A 77 12.67 23.61 -9.69
C GLN A 77 12.56 24.02 -8.19
N PHE A 78 13.19 25.13 -7.79
CA PHE A 78 13.13 25.62 -6.40
C PHE A 78 11.89 26.46 -6.07
N THR A 79 11.21 27.02 -7.08
CA THR A 79 9.96 27.79 -6.89
C THR A 79 8.71 26.97 -7.22
N SER A 80 8.86 25.82 -7.88
CA SER A 80 7.83 24.81 -8.10
C SER A 80 7.81 23.73 -7.01
N GLY A 81 8.56 23.90 -5.91
CA GLY A 81 8.58 23.00 -4.75
C GLY A 81 7.30 23.07 -3.91
N GLY A 82 6.15 22.88 -4.56
CA GLY A 82 4.82 22.79 -3.97
C GLY A 82 3.94 21.83 -4.77
N GLY A 83 4.55 20.79 -5.33
CA GLY A 83 3.84 19.63 -5.86
C GLY A 83 3.79 18.54 -4.79
N THR A 84 2.72 17.77 -4.76
CA THR A 84 2.51 16.57 -3.91
C THR A 84 3.59 15.49 -4.04
N GLU A 85 4.53 15.64 -4.97
CA GLU A 85 5.55 14.65 -5.30
C GLU A 85 6.44 14.26 -4.11
N GLN A 86 6.51 15.06 -3.04
CA GLN A 86 7.28 14.77 -1.83
C GLN A 86 6.57 15.16 -0.52
N ALA A 87 5.24 15.18 -0.52
CA ALA A 87 4.47 15.56 0.66
C ALA A 87 4.43 14.41 1.70
N VAL A 88 4.48 14.77 3.00
CA VAL A 88 4.36 13.88 4.16
C VAL A 88 3.28 14.39 5.14
N PRO A 89 2.65 13.51 5.94
CA PRO A 89 1.76 13.92 7.01
C PRO A 89 2.51 14.57 8.18
N ASN A 90 1.85 15.50 8.89
CA ASN A 90 2.41 16.13 10.09
C ASN A 90 2.31 15.26 11.34
N SER A 91 1.36 14.32 11.34
CA SER A 91 1.18 13.31 12.38
C SER A 91 0.96 11.98 11.71
N TYR A 92 1.74 10.97 12.10
CA TYR A 92 1.59 9.61 11.64
C TYR A 92 1.49 8.66 12.83
N ARG A 93 0.66 7.62 12.70
CA ARG A 93 0.47 6.61 13.74
C ARG A 93 0.37 5.23 13.12
N VAL A 94 0.96 4.25 13.78
CA VAL A 94 0.88 2.85 13.37
C VAL A 94 0.05 2.07 14.39
N TYR A 95 -0.93 1.32 13.89
CA TYR A 95 -1.74 0.36 14.62
C TYR A 95 -1.48 -1.05 14.08
N THR A 96 -1.68 -2.04 14.93
CA THR A 96 -1.66 -3.45 14.54
C THR A 96 -2.97 -4.05 14.98
N SER A 97 -3.70 -4.63 14.04
CA SER A 97 -4.91 -5.37 14.35
C SER A 97 -4.56 -6.58 15.19
N GLY A 98 -5.42 -6.91 16.15
CA GLY A 98 -5.16 -7.97 17.12
C GLY A 98 -5.12 -9.37 16.51
N GLU A 99 -5.10 -10.38 17.38
CA GLU A 99 -5.05 -11.81 17.04
C GLU A 99 -6.13 -12.23 16.00
N THR A 100 -7.23 -11.47 15.89
CA THR A 100 -8.29 -11.69 14.90
C THR A 100 -7.84 -11.59 13.45
N THR A 101 -6.69 -10.97 13.15
CA THR A 101 -6.16 -10.88 11.77
C THR A 101 -5.07 -11.89 11.45
N GLU A 102 -4.75 -12.82 12.37
CA GLU A 102 -3.70 -13.83 12.18
C GLU A 102 -3.95 -14.75 10.98
N VAL A 103 -5.21 -15.03 10.63
CA VAL A 103 -5.54 -15.86 9.46
C VAL A 103 -5.17 -15.18 8.13
N LEU A 104 -5.09 -13.85 8.14
CA LEU A 104 -4.56 -13.06 7.03
C LEU A 104 -3.06 -12.80 7.19
N GLY A 105 -2.38 -13.47 8.12
CA GLY A 105 -1.02 -13.15 8.52
C GLY A 105 0.05 -13.40 7.44
N ASP A 106 -0.26 -14.27 6.47
CA ASP A 106 0.63 -14.66 5.38
C ASP A 106 -0.15 -14.69 4.05
N ARG A 107 0.47 -14.14 2.99
CA ARG A 107 -0.10 -14.12 1.64
C ARG A 107 -0.27 -15.52 1.04
N GLU A 108 0.47 -16.52 1.48
CA GLU A 108 0.27 -17.91 1.05
C GLU A 108 -1.07 -18.48 1.56
N ILE A 109 -1.58 -17.96 2.68
CA ILE A 109 -2.89 -18.35 3.25
C ILE A 109 -4.03 -17.65 2.49
N ASP A 110 -3.85 -16.38 2.14
CA ASP A 110 -4.77 -15.61 1.28
C ASP A 110 -4.09 -15.13 -0.01
N PRO A 111 -3.92 -16.02 -1.01
CA PRO A 111 -3.18 -15.70 -2.24
C PRO A 111 -3.98 -14.83 -3.21
N ARG A 112 -5.28 -14.63 -2.97
CA ARG A 112 -6.19 -13.97 -3.91
C ARG A 112 -5.72 -12.55 -4.22
N PRO A 113 -5.63 -12.15 -5.50
CA PRO A 113 -5.29 -10.78 -5.84
C PRO A 113 -6.35 -9.80 -5.31
N LEU A 114 -5.97 -8.55 -5.08
CA LEU A 114 -6.93 -7.47 -4.83
C LEU A 114 -7.70 -7.20 -6.13
N ALA A 115 -9.03 -7.18 -6.05
CA ALA A 115 -9.89 -6.88 -7.19
C ALA A 115 -10.48 -5.47 -7.07
N GLU A 116 -10.62 -4.78 -8.20
CA GLU A 116 -11.16 -3.41 -8.25
C GLU A 116 -12.54 -3.29 -7.58
N GLN A 117 -13.47 -4.19 -7.95
CA GLN A 117 -14.83 -4.26 -7.38
C GLN A 117 -14.85 -4.61 -5.89
N GLU A 118 -13.79 -5.23 -5.39
CA GLU A 118 -13.72 -5.60 -3.98
C GLU A 118 -13.26 -4.42 -3.13
N VAL A 119 -12.33 -3.62 -3.65
CA VAL A 119 -11.63 -2.55 -2.95
C VAL A 119 -12.30 -1.18 -3.12
N PHE A 120 -12.80 -0.84 -4.30
CA PHE A 120 -13.35 0.50 -4.57
C PHE A 120 -14.87 0.55 -4.68
N GLU A 121 -15.51 -0.61 -4.79
CA GLU A 121 -16.97 -0.74 -4.77
C GLU A 121 -17.41 -1.42 -3.46
N ARG A 122 -18.68 -1.82 -3.39
CA ARG A 122 -19.27 -2.54 -2.24
C ARG A 122 -19.12 -1.77 -0.93
N GLY A 123 -19.46 -0.48 -0.96
CA GLY A 123 -19.44 0.41 0.21
C GLY A 123 -18.13 1.15 0.42
N ASN A 124 -17.26 1.20 -0.60
CA ASN A 124 -16.07 2.05 -0.64
C ASN A 124 -16.18 3.16 -1.70
N ASP A 125 -17.26 3.21 -2.48
CA ASP A 125 -17.59 4.35 -3.35
C ASP A 125 -18.06 5.56 -2.54
N GLU A 126 -18.66 5.30 -1.37
CA GLU A 126 -19.02 6.27 -0.34
C GLU A 126 -18.69 5.66 1.03
N ILE A 127 -17.98 6.41 1.86
CA ILE A 127 -17.58 6.00 3.20
C ILE A 127 -18.12 7.00 4.22
N ASP A 128 -18.99 6.52 5.09
CA ASP A 128 -19.63 7.30 6.15
C ASP A 128 -19.18 6.88 7.54
N SER A 129 -18.76 7.83 8.34
CA SER A 129 -18.54 7.63 9.77
C SER A 129 -18.57 8.95 10.52
N GLN A 130 -19.01 8.95 11.77
CA GLN A 130 -19.01 10.13 12.65
C GLN A 130 -19.73 11.37 12.05
N GLY A 131 -20.72 11.16 11.17
CA GLY A 131 -21.45 12.24 10.48
C GLY A 131 -20.65 12.91 9.35
N MET A 132 -19.55 12.30 8.92
CA MET A 132 -18.75 12.71 7.77
C MET A 132 -18.89 11.67 6.66
N THR A 133 -19.13 12.15 5.44
CA THR A 133 -19.25 11.36 4.23
C THR A 133 -18.07 11.69 3.31
N PHE A 134 -17.32 10.67 2.93
CA PHE A 134 -16.29 10.74 1.91
C PHE A 134 -16.77 10.04 0.64
N THR A 135 -16.73 10.72 -0.49
CA THR A 135 -17.05 10.14 -1.80
C THR A 135 -15.77 9.86 -2.57
N LEU A 136 -15.69 8.69 -3.19
CA LEU A 136 -14.56 8.29 -4.02
C LEU A 136 -14.48 9.17 -5.28
N ALA A 137 -13.34 9.83 -5.48
CA ALA A 137 -13.12 10.75 -6.60
C ALA A 137 -11.99 10.29 -7.54
N ALA A 138 -11.04 9.49 -7.04
CA ALA A 138 -9.97 8.92 -7.86
C ALA A 138 -9.58 7.53 -7.32
N GLN A 139 -9.15 6.63 -8.20
CA GLN A 139 -8.70 5.29 -7.80
C GLN A 139 -7.58 4.79 -8.69
N ALA A 140 -6.70 3.96 -8.14
CA ALA A 140 -5.65 3.27 -8.87
C ALA A 140 -5.37 1.90 -8.24
N LEU A 141 -5.29 0.85 -9.05
CA LEU A 141 -4.83 -0.48 -8.66
C LEU A 141 -3.67 -0.88 -9.58
N THR A 142 -2.54 -1.23 -8.99
CA THR A 142 -1.33 -1.61 -9.75
C THR A 142 -0.55 -2.69 -9.03
N ASP A 143 0.18 -3.48 -9.82
CA ASP A 143 1.14 -4.47 -9.32
C ASP A 143 2.54 -3.86 -9.13
N ASP A 144 2.78 -2.63 -9.63
CA ASP A 144 4.02 -1.88 -9.44
C ASP A 144 3.90 -0.98 -8.21
N CYS A 145 4.19 -1.55 -7.03
CA CYS A 145 4.05 -0.84 -5.76
C CYS A 145 4.95 0.40 -5.65
N ALA A 146 6.06 0.47 -6.40
CA ALA A 146 6.96 1.62 -6.36
C ALA A 146 6.32 2.89 -6.94
N GLN A 147 5.30 2.77 -7.80
CA GLN A 147 4.55 3.91 -8.33
C GLN A 147 3.54 4.51 -7.33
N ALA A 148 3.30 3.84 -6.21
CA ALA A 148 2.36 4.30 -5.19
C ALA A 148 2.99 5.15 -4.09
N VAL A 149 4.32 5.27 -4.09
CA VAL A 149 5.08 5.96 -3.06
C VAL A 149 6.19 6.78 -3.71
N TRP A 150 6.73 7.72 -2.94
CA TRP A 150 8.01 8.36 -3.24
C TRP A 150 8.98 8.06 -2.10
N GLY A 151 10.27 8.35 -2.32
CA GLY A 151 11.32 8.14 -1.32
C GLY A 151 11.99 6.76 -1.39
N GLU A 152 13.32 6.75 -1.42
CA GLU A 152 14.10 5.53 -1.64
C GLU A 152 13.91 4.51 -0.50
N ARG A 153 13.78 4.97 0.75
CA ARG A 153 13.52 4.08 1.89
C ARG A 153 12.24 3.29 1.73
N VAL A 154 11.14 3.97 1.38
CA VAL A 154 9.82 3.33 1.27
C VAL A 154 9.83 2.38 0.09
N VAL A 155 10.41 2.80 -1.05
CA VAL A 155 10.57 1.93 -2.22
C VAL A 155 11.38 0.67 -1.88
N GLN A 156 12.49 0.80 -1.14
CA GLN A 156 13.28 -0.35 -0.70
C GLN A 156 12.48 -1.26 0.24
N ALA A 157 11.78 -0.68 1.23
CA ALA A 157 10.95 -1.44 2.16
C ALA A 157 9.86 -2.25 1.43
N LEU A 158 9.23 -1.68 0.40
CA LEU A 158 8.24 -2.40 -0.42
C LEU A 158 8.84 -3.56 -1.20
N GLN A 159 10.07 -3.40 -1.71
CA GLN A 159 10.79 -4.47 -2.40
C GLN A 159 11.16 -5.60 -1.44
N GLU A 160 11.71 -5.27 -0.27
CA GLU A 160 12.07 -6.25 0.77
C GLU A 160 10.83 -6.97 1.35
N ALA A 161 9.69 -6.29 1.35
CA ALA A 161 8.39 -6.81 1.75
C ALA A 161 7.69 -7.66 0.68
N ASP A 162 8.32 -7.87 -0.48
CA ASP A 162 7.77 -8.51 -1.67
C ASP A 162 6.35 -8.00 -2.02
N CYS A 163 6.18 -6.66 -1.99
CA CYS A 163 4.91 -6.03 -2.33
C CYS A 163 4.47 -6.47 -3.73
N SER A 164 3.23 -6.97 -3.82
CA SER A 164 2.70 -7.53 -5.07
C SER A 164 1.61 -6.70 -5.69
N GLN A 165 0.84 -5.98 -4.89
CA GLN A 165 -0.23 -5.09 -5.36
C GLN A 165 -0.41 -3.95 -4.40
N VAL A 166 -0.86 -2.82 -4.92
CA VAL A 166 -1.32 -1.68 -4.15
C VAL A 166 -2.57 -1.10 -4.78
N ALA A 167 -3.60 -0.95 -3.96
CA ALA A 167 -4.81 -0.20 -4.29
C ALA A 167 -4.74 1.16 -3.58
N ARG A 168 -5.04 2.24 -4.29
CA ARG A 168 -5.12 3.61 -3.77
C ARG A 168 -6.45 4.23 -4.14
N ALA A 169 -7.09 4.87 -3.19
CA ALA A 169 -8.33 5.61 -3.34
C ALA A 169 -8.11 7.06 -2.87
N GLY A 170 -8.63 8.00 -3.65
CA GLY A 170 -8.69 9.41 -3.32
C GLY A 170 -10.14 9.79 -3.07
N TYR A 171 -10.39 10.33 -1.89
CA TYR A 171 -11.72 10.73 -1.42
C TYR A 171 -11.82 12.23 -1.21
N THR A 172 -13.03 12.76 -1.39
CA THR A 172 -13.39 14.14 -1.07
C THR A 172 -14.62 14.17 -0.19
N SER A 173 -14.64 15.08 0.79
CA SER A 173 -15.84 15.46 1.54
C SER A 173 -16.14 16.95 1.33
N GLU A 174 -17.10 17.50 2.07
CA GLU A 174 -17.42 18.94 2.03
C GLU A 174 -16.21 19.83 2.35
N ASP A 175 -15.39 19.42 3.32
CA ASP A 175 -14.33 20.24 3.91
C ASP A 175 -12.97 19.52 4.02
N HIS A 176 -12.87 18.25 3.61
CA HIS A 176 -11.63 17.48 3.66
C HIS A 176 -11.30 16.79 2.33
N VAL A 177 -10.01 16.50 2.16
CA VAL A 177 -9.46 15.57 1.16
C VAL A 177 -8.81 14.40 1.89
N GLY A 178 -8.92 13.20 1.32
CA GLY A 178 -8.38 11.99 1.89
C GLY A 178 -7.75 11.09 0.83
N VAL A 179 -6.72 10.35 1.23
CA VAL A 179 -6.16 9.22 0.48
C VAL A 179 -6.20 8.00 1.38
N ALA A 180 -6.58 6.86 0.82
CA ALA A 180 -6.49 5.57 1.48
C ALA A 180 -5.80 4.57 0.55
N ALA A 181 -5.03 3.64 1.11
CA ALA A 181 -4.32 2.63 0.35
C ALA A 181 -4.32 1.28 1.05
N ILE A 182 -4.37 0.19 0.28
CA ILE A 182 -4.15 -1.18 0.74
C ILE A 182 -2.95 -1.73 -0.02
N LEU A 183 -1.90 -2.10 0.71
CA LEU A 183 -0.72 -2.77 0.17
C LEU A 183 -0.80 -4.26 0.49
N LYS A 184 -0.61 -5.10 -0.53
CA LYS A 184 -0.55 -6.56 -0.39
C LYS A 184 0.91 -7.02 -0.36
N LEU A 185 1.36 -7.43 0.82
CA LEU A 185 2.76 -7.73 1.13
C LEU A 185 2.96 -9.23 1.38
N ARG A 186 4.18 -9.66 1.68
CA ARG A 186 4.48 -11.07 1.91
C ARG A 186 3.77 -11.65 3.14
N ASP A 187 3.95 -10.98 4.27
CA ASP A 187 3.52 -11.42 5.59
C ASP A 187 3.31 -10.20 6.52
N THR A 188 2.92 -10.48 7.77
CA THR A 188 2.63 -9.44 8.76
C THR A 188 3.87 -8.64 9.15
N GLU A 189 5.02 -9.28 9.23
CA GLU A 189 6.31 -8.66 9.54
C GLU A 189 6.71 -7.68 8.44
N ALA A 190 6.51 -8.05 7.18
CA ALA A 190 6.69 -7.20 6.02
C ALA A 190 5.75 -5.99 6.07
N ALA A 191 4.48 -6.18 6.44
CA ALA A 191 3.53 -5.08 6.65
C ALA A 191 3.97 -4.11 7.76
N ARG A 192 4.45 -4.62 8.90
CA ARG A 192 5.00 -3.79 9.98
C ARG A 192 6.26 -3.03 9.53
N ALA A 193 7.14 -3.66 8.74
CA ALA A 193 8.36 -3.03 8.24
C ALA A 193 8.05 -1.87 7.29
N VAL A 194 7.10 -2.05 6.37
CA VAL A 194 6.65 -0.97 5.47
C VAL A 194 5.97 0.15 6.26
N ALA A 195 5.13 -0.18 7.25
CA ALA A 195 4.49 0.81 8.11
C ALA A 195 5.53 1.68 8.86
N GLN A 196 6.63 1.08 9.33
CA GLN A 196 7.73 1.81 9.96
C GLN A 196 8.52 2.66 8.95
N ALA A 197 8.72 2.15 7.74
CA ALA A 197 9.45 2.87 6.69
C ALA A 197 8.70 4.14 6.22
N LEU A 198 7.36 4.15 6.34
CA LEU A 198 6.49 5.30 6.06
C LEU A 198 6.49 6.36 7.16
N GLU A 199 7.10 6.13 8.32
CA GLU A 199 7.20 7.16 9.36
C GLU A 199 7.90 8.39 8.78
N PRO A 200 7.24 9.58 8.78
CA PRO A 200 7.86 10.80 8.32
C PRO A 200 9.09 11.08 9.16
N ALA A 201 10.26 10.96 8.54
CA ALA A 201 11.46 11.46 9.15
C ALA A 201 11.49 12.98 9.02
N GLY A 202 12.08 13.66 10.01
CA GLY A 202 12.19 15.12 9.98
C GLY A 202 12.97 15.62 8.75
N GLU A 203 13.05 16.94 8.59
CA GLU A 203 13.70 17.62 7.44
C GLU A 203 15.14 17.18 7.13
N GLU A 204 15.79 16.47 8.06
CA GLU A 204 17.17 15.98 7.94
C GLU A 204 17.30 14.64 7.20
N ASP A 205 16.20 14.06 6.74
CA ASP A 205 16.20 12.74 6.12
C ASP A 205 15.88 12.76 4.62
N PRO A 206 16.92 12.82 3.76
CA PRO A 206 16.75 12.91 2.32
C PRO A 206 16.17 11.63 1.69
N ASP A 207 16.20 10.51 2.42
CA ASP A 207 15.73 9.21 1.93
C ASP A 207 14.30 8.89 2.41
N GLY A 208 13.67 9.83 3.13
CA GLY A 208 12.28 9.78 3.54
C GLY A 208 11.31 9.62 2.37
N GLY A 209 10.07 9.26 2.69
CA GLY A 209 9.08 8.96 1.68
C GLY A 209 7.70 8.75 2.25
N PHE A 210 6.69 8.90 1.40
CA PHE A 210 5.30 8.62 1.78
C PHE A 210 4.47 8.21 0.56
N LEU A 211 3.18 7.99 0.80
CA LEU A 211 2.20 7.59 -0.19
C LEU A 211 1.90 8.73 -1.18
N LEU A 212 1.84 8.40 -2.46
CA LEU A 212 1.39 9.31 -3.51
C LEU A 212 -0.14 9.16 -3.69
N PRO A 213 -0.90 10.26 -3.80
CA PRO A 213 -2.31 10.20 -4.17
C PRO A 213 -2.52 9.50 -5.53
N PRO A 214 -3.71 8.92 -5.79
CA PRO A 214 -4.01 8.31 -7.10
C PRO A 214 -4.26 9.35 -8.22
N SER A 215 -4.34 10.64 -7.90
CA SER A 215 -4.46 11.75 -8.84
C SER A 215 -3.62 12.93 -8.38
N GLU A 216 -3.03 13.67 -9.31
CA GLU A 216 -2.30 14.92 -9.08
C GLU A 216 -3.18 16.17 -9.30
N GLU A 217 -4.47 15.97 -9.58
CA GLU A 217 -5.43 17.06 -9.79
C GLU A 217 -6.02 17.57 -8.47
N GLU A 218 -6.59 18.78 -8.48
CA GLU A 218 -7.33 19.30 -7.32
C GLU A 218 -8.46 18.35 -6.91
N PRO A 219 -8.70 18.13 -5.59
CA PRO A 219 -8.01 18.76 -4.46
C PRO A 219 -6.79 17.96 -3.92
N PHE A 220 -6.37 16.88 -4.60
CA PHE A 220 -5.33 15.99 -4.09
C PHE A 220 -3.95 16.62 -4.11
N ASP A 221 -3.70 17.54 -5.05
CA ASP A 221 -2.50 18.40 -5.13
C ASP A 221 -2.22 19.24 -3.87
N ARG A 222 -3.20 19.36 -2.96
CA ARG A 222 -3.05 20.12 -1.71
C ARG A 222 -2.56 19.31 -0.52
N LEU A 223 -2.51 17.98 -0.63
CA LEU A 223 -2.08 17.12 0.49
C LEU A 223 -0.64 17.46 0.91
N GLY A 224 -0.47 17.73 2.21
CA GLY A 224 0.80 18.14 2.80
C GLY A 224 1.08 19.64 2.76
N ALA A 225 0.23 20.45 2.11
CA ALA A 225 0.36 21.92 2.13
C ALA A 225 -0.17 22.55 3.44
N GLY A 226 -1.03 21.84 4.17
CA GLY A 226 -1.56 22.23 5.46
C GLY A 226 -1.27 21.20 6.55
N TYR A 227 -1.89 21.36 7.71
CA TYR A 227 -1.82 20.33 8.75
C TYR A 227 -2.60 19.11 8.32
N SER A 228 -1.91 18.00 8.18
CA SER A 228 -2.46 16.71 7.75
C SER A 228 -2.02 15.59 8.70
N ALA A 229 -2.82 14.53 8.74
CA ALA A 229 -2.54 13.39 9.60
C ALA A 229 -2.83 12.09 8.87
N ALA A 230 -2.05 11.07 9.18
CA ALA A 230 -2.15 9.76 8.59
C ALA A 230 -2.09 8.65 9.64
N GLU A 231 -2.67 7.51 9.30
CA GLU A 231 -2.64 6.29 10.10
C GLU A 231 -2.29 5.11 9.20
N ALA A 232 -1.56 4.15 9.77
CA ALA A 232 -1.24 2.89 9.14
C ALA A 232 -1.74 1.75 10.03
N THR A 233 -2.53 0.85 9.47
CA THR A 233 -3.10 -0.31 10.17
C THR A 233 -2.59 -1.58 9.54
N VAL A 234 -1.83 -2.36 10.31
CA VAL A 234 -1.37 -3.69 9.91
C VAL A 234 -2.49 -4.70 10.12
N ASN A 235 -3.00 -5.25 9.03
CA ASN A 235 -4.09 -6.23 8.96
C ASN A 235 -3.55 -7.55 8.37
N GLY A 236 -2.78 -8.29 9.17
CA GLY A 236 -2.02 -9.44 8.66
C GLY A 236 -0.96 -9.01 7.63
N HIS A 237 -0.89 -9.69 6.49
CA HIS A 237 0.00 -9.35 5.36
C HIS A 237 -0.47 -8.13 4.54
N TYR A 238 -1.60 -7.52 4.91
CA TYR A 238 -2.05 -6.26 4.34
C TYR A 238 -1.65 -5.09 5.22
N LEU A 239 -1.23 -4.00 4.57
CA LEU A 239 -1.05 -2.71 5.22
C LEU A 239 -2.09 -1.73 4.66
N VAL A 240 -2.92 -1.18 5.54
CA VAL A 240 -3.86 -0.10 5.18
C VAL A 240 -3.25 1.21 5.63
N VAL A 241 -3.21 2.22 4.76
CA VAL A 241 -2.70 3.55 5.09
C VAL A 241 -3.76 4.58 4.72
N THR A 242 -4.14 5.45 5.66
CA THR A 242 -5.06 6.57 5.43
C THR A 242 -4.33 7.87 5.71
N TRP A 243 -4.64 8.92 4.94
CA TRP A 243 -4.05 10.25 5.08
C TRP A 243 -5.09 11.30 4.73
N THR A 244 -5.26 12.31 5.57
CA THR A 244 -6.27 13.35 5.36
C THR A 244 -5.79 14.73 5.76
N GLN A 245 -6.42 15.73 5.13
CA GLN A 245 -6.22 17.14 5.39
C GLN A 245 -7.54 17.90 5.19
N SER A 246 -7.77 18.94 5.99
CA SER A 246 -8.81 19.94 5.74
C SER A 246 -8.48 20.76 4.48
N LEU A 247 -9.47 20.99 3.62
CA LEU A 247 -9.34 21.80 2.40
C LEU A 247 -9.03 23.28 2.71
N SER A 248 -9.32 23.72 3.93
CA SER A 248 -9.02 25.07 4.42
C SER A 248 -7.66 25.18 5.12
N SER A 249 -7.00 24.06 5.40
CA SER A 249 -5.69 24.04 6.03
C SER A 249 -4.61 24.50 5.05
N THR A 250 -3.84 25.50 5.46
CA THR A 250 -2.80 26.15 4.62
C THR A 250 -1.45 26.27 5.32
N SER A 251 -1.31 25.69 6.52
CA SER A 251 -0.12 25.81 7.36
C SER A 251 0.08 24.53 8.16
N PRO A 252 1.20 23.81 7.96
CA PRO A 252 1.62 22.64 8.73
C PRO A 252 1.67 22.86 10.25
N GLU A 253 1.89 24.10 10.69
CA GLU A 253 2.07 24.46 12.09
C GLU A 253 0.73 24.63 12.84
N GLN A 254 -0.37 24.85 12.11
CA GLN A 254 -1.70 25.03 12.67
C GLN A 254 -2.37 23.68 12.87
N ARG A 255 -2.12 23.07 14.04
CA ARG A 255 -2.71 21.76 14.37
C ARG A 255 -4.24 21.78 14.33
N GLU A 256 -4.79 20.79 13.66
CA GLU A 256 -6.23 20.54 13.58
C GLU A 256 -6.59 19.16 14.14
N ASN A 257 -7.84 18.98 14.54
CA ASN A 257 -8.33 17.66 14.97
C ASN A 257 -8.83 16.87 13.76
N LEU A 258 -8.02 15.91 13.33
CA LEU A 258 -8.32 15.05 12.18
C LEU A 258 -8.79 13.63 12.59
N SER A 259 -9.22 13.43 13.85
CA SER A 259 -9.67 12.11 14.30
C SER A 259 -10.93 11.61 13.58
N ALA A 260 -11.95 12.47 13.41
CA ALA A 260 -13.17 12.08 12.70
C ALA A 260 -12.91 11.68 11.22
N PRO A 261 -12.18 12.47 10.41
CA PRO A 261 -11.90 12.07 9.03
C PRO A 261 -11.01 10.82 8.94
N LEU A 262 -10.05 10.64 9.84
CA LEU A 262 -9.24 9.41 9.89
C LEU A 262 -10.07 8.16 10.22
N ILE A 263 -10.99 8.26 11.20
CA ILE A 263 -11.91 7.17 11.54
C ILE A 263 -12.81 6.83 10.35
N ALA A 264 -13.31 7.83 9.62
CA ALA A 264 -14.10 7.60 8.42
C ALA A 264 -13.29 6.88 7.35
N LEU A 265 -12.13 7.41 6.94
CA LEU A 265 -11.28 6.78 5.94
C LEU A 265 -10.78 5.38 6.35
N GLY A 266 -10.65 5.10 7.65
CA GLY A 266 -10.27 3.80 8.18
C GLY A 266 -11.17 2.65 7.71
N ASN A 267 -12.45 2.92 7.45
CA ASN A 267 -13.40 1.96 6.89
C ASN A 267 -12.99 1.42 5.50
N PHE A 268 -12.01 2.01 4.84
CA PHE A 268 -11.45 1.47 3.60
C PHE A 268 -10.89 0.04 3.77
N ASP A 269 -10.66 -0.42 5.00
CA ASP A 269 -10.24 -1.77 5.34
C ASP A 269 -11.36 -2.84 5.30
N PHE A 270 -12.63 -2.46 5.12
CA PHE A 270 -13.76 -3.40 5.05
C PHE A 270 -13.60 -4.59 4.09
N PRO A 271 -12.95 -4.47 2.92
CA PRO A 271 -12.64 -5.62 2.07
C PRO A 271 -11.88 -6.72 2.79
N LEU A 272 -10.94 -6.35 3.67
CA LEU A 272 -10.13 -7.29 4.44
C LEU A 272 -10.96 -7.98 5.53
N PHE A 273 -11.89 -7.27 6.16
CA PHE A 273 -12.83 -7.86 7.10
C PHE A 273 -13.71 -8.92 6.42
N ARG A 274 -14.18 -8.67 5.19
CA ARG A 274 -14.92 -9.68 4.41
C ARG A 274 -14.07 -10.93 4.14
N ARG A 275 -12.80 -10.75 3.78
CA ARG A 275 -11.87 -11.87 3.59
C ARG A 275 -11.65 -12.67 4.88
N LEU A 276 -11.51 -11.99 6.01
CA LEU A 276 -11.40 -12.61 7.33
C LEU A 276 -12.61 -13.51 7.62
N LEU A 277 -13.83 -12.98 7.46
CA LEU A 277 -15.07 -13.73 7.68
C LEU A 277 -15.16 -14.98 6.78
N GLU A 278 -14.77 -14.87 5.51
CA GLU A 278 -14.76 -16.00 4.59
C GLU A 278 -13.81 -17.12 5.04
N HIS A 279 -12.69 -16.78 5.69
CA HIS A 279 -11.79 -17.77 6.28
C HIS A 279 -12.38 -18.41 7.56
N GLU A 280 -13.07 -17.64 8.39
CA GLU A 280 -13.75 -18.15 9.59
C GLU A 280 -14.89 -19.13 9.22
N ASP A 281 -15.70 -18.79 8.22
CA ASP A 281 -16.78 -19.65 7.72
C ASP A 281 -16.23 -20.96 7.11
N ALA A 282 -15.12 -20.86 6.36
CA ALA A 282 -14.45 -22.02 5.80
C ALA A 282 -13.87 -22.94 6.90
N ALA A 283 -13.40 -22.38 8.02
CA ALA A 283 -12.93 -23.15 9.16
C ALA A 283 -14.09 -23.79 9.96
N GLY A 284 -15.23 -23.10 10.08
CA GLY A 284 -16.42 -23.58 10.80
C GLY A 284 -17.15 -24.74 10.12
N THR A 285 -17.12 -24.79 8.78
CA THR A 285 -17.77 -25.85 7.98
C THR A 285 -17.03 -27.20 7.97
N GLY A 286 -15.85 -27.28 8.61
CA GLY A 286 -15.01 -28.48 8.68
C GLY A 286 -15.35 -29.50 9.79
N THR A 287 -16.35 -29.25 10.65
CA THR A 287 -16.62 -30.09 11.85
C THR A 287 -18.02 -30.72 11.92
N GLU A 288 -18.76 -30.83 10.81
CA GLU A 288 -20.01 -31.61 10.80
C GLU A 288 -19.99 -32.75 9.76
N GLY A 289 -19.62 -33.94 10.25
CA GLY A 289 -19.74 -35.23 9.57
C GLY A 289 -18.60 -36.17 9.99
N THR A 290 -18.76 -37.18 10.85
CA THR A 290 -19.68 -38.31 10.66
C THR A 290 -19.68 -39.19 11.92
N THR A 291 -20.76 -39.20 12.69
CA THR A 291 -21.13 -40.31 13.60
C THR A 291 -22.65 -40.48 13.63
N GLY A 292 -23.24 -40.63 12.45
CA GLY A 292 -24.60 -41.15 12.29
C GLY A 292 -24.53 -42.67 12.08
N THR A 293 -24.42 -43.44 13.16
CA THR A 293 -24.68 -44.88 13.13
C THR A 293 -26.17 -45.08 12.93
N ASP A 294 -26.54 -45.43 11.72
CA ASP A 294 -27.82 -46.04 11.34
C ASP A 294 -27.95 -47.41 12.02
N PRO A 295 -29.11 -47.72 12.62
CA PRO A 295 -29.66 -49.03 12.36
C PRO A 295 -31.15 -48.96 12.03
N GLY A 296 -31.46 -49.34 10.80
CA GLY A 296 -32.36 -50.46 10.57
C GLY A 296 -33.79 -50.08 10.19
N THR A 297 -34.03 -50.08 8.89
CA THR A 297 -35.35 -50.22 8.29
C THR A 297 -35.88 -51.65 8.49
N THR A 298 -37.09 -51.83 9.06
CA THR A 298 -38.01 -52.90 8.66
C THR A 298 -39.49 -52.48 8.79
N ASP A 299 -40.13 -52.46 7.62
CA ASP A 299 -41.52 -52.76 7.25
C ASP A 299 -42.74 -51.89 7.65
N PRO A 300 -43.71 -51.69 6.72
CA PRO A 300 -44.84 -50.79 6.86
C PRO A 300 -46.11 -51.49 7.36
N GLY A 301 -46.76 -50.89 8.35
CA GLY A 301 -48.09 -51.27 8.83
C GLY A 301 -49.15 -50.27 8.38
N THR A 302 -49.97 -50.71 7.43
CA THR A 302 -51.32 -50.23 7.07
C THR A 302 -52.11 -49.60 8.23
N THR A 303 -52.69 -48.41 8.05
CA THR A 303 -54.11 -48.17 8.36
C THR A 303 -54.69 -46.94 7.62
N THR A 304 -55.88 -47.23 7.10
CA THR A 304 -56.93 -46.49 6.41
C THR A 304 -57.49 -45.25 7.12
N GLY A 305 -58.01 -44.29 6.34
CA GLY A 305 -59.05 -43.31 6.75
C GLY A 305 -58.75 -41.90 6.24
N THR A 306 -59.21 -41.46 5.05
CA THR A 306 -60.59 -40.99 4.76
C THR A 306 -60.99 -39.82 5.66
N ASP A 307 -60.82 -38.56 5.22
CA ASP A 307 -61.88 -37.77 4.61
C ASP A 307 -61.45 -36.31 4.33
N ALA A 308 -62.03 -35.78 3.26
CA ALA A 308 -61.94 -34.39 2.83
C ALA A 308 -62.68 -33.45 3.77
N THR A 309 -62.24 -32.20 3.92
CA THR A 309 -63.08 -31.02 3.58
C THR A 309 -62.33 -29.68 3.65
N THR A 310 -62.85 -28.81 2.78
CA THR A 310 -62.64 -27.40 2.45
C THR A 310 -62.85 -26.36 3.56
N GLY A 311 -62.28 -25.16 3.38
CA GLY A 311 -62.77 -23.87 3.92
C GLY A 311 -61.62 -22.95 4.37
N VAL A 312 -61.18 -21.89 3.66
CA VAL A 312 -61.83 -20.60 3.29
C VAL A 312 -61.73 -19.54 4.41
N ASP A 313 -61.29 -18.35 3.97
CA ASP A 313 -61.26 -17.00 4.59
C ASP A 313 -60.26 -16.76 5.74
N GLY A 314 -59.48 -15.67 5.79
CA GLY A 314 -59.68 -14.31 5.27
C GLY A 314 -59.74 -13.36 6.46
N GLY A 315 -58.84 -12.36 6.56
CA GLY A 315 -58.91 -11.42 7.69
C GLY A 315 -57.71 -10.50 7.89
N THR A 316 -57.79 -9.34 7.26
CA THR A 316 -57.02 -8.11 7.48
C THR A 316 -57.17 -7.58 8.91
N GLY A 317 -56.11 -7.00 9.48
CA GLY A 317 -56.18 -6.29 10.76
C GLY A 317 -55.00 -5.36 11.00
N THR A 318 -55.19 -4.08 10.66
CA THR A 318 -54.40 -2.92 11.10
C THR A 318 -54.41 -2.76 12.62
N GLY A 319 -53.29 -2.34 13.22
CA GLY A 319 -53.21 -1.94 14.62
C GLY A 319 -51.99 -1.06 14.91
N VAL A 320 -52.23 0.25 14.98
CA VAL A 320 -51.35 1.27 15.55
C VAL A 320 -51.45 1.20 17.07
N THR A 321 -50.32 1.28 17.79
CA THR A 321 -50.26 1.86 19.15
C THR A 321 -48.88 2.46 19.42
N ASP A 322 -48.87 3.77 19.67
CA ASP A 322 -47.82 4.49 20.40
C ASP A 322 -47.69 3.96 21.84
N GLY A 323 -46.47 3.98 22.36
CA GLY A 323 -46.16 3.59 23.73
C GLY A 323 -44.97 4.35 24.31
N THR A 324 -45.27 5.50 24.90
CA THR A 324 -44.41 6.25 25.84
C THR A 324 -43.99 5.40 27.02
N GLY A 325 -42.69 5.40 27.37
CA GLY A 325 -42.16 4.75 28.56
C GLY A 325 -41.02 5.53 29.19
N THR A 326 -41.37 6.35 30.18
CA THR A 326 -40.46 7.00 31.14
C THR A 326 -39.91 5.99 32.16
N GLY A 327 -38.66 6.18 32.58
CA GLY A 327 -38.28 6.07 33.99
C GLY A 327 -37.17 5.09 34.34
N THR A 328 -36.10 5.64 34.94
CA THR A 328 -35.65 5.39 36.32
C THR A 328 -34.14 5.19 36.42
N THR A 329 -33.51 6.18 37.05
CA THR A 329 -32.19 6.18 37.66
C THR A 329 -32.17 5.37 38.95
N ASP A 330 -31.09 4.65 39.23
CA ASP A 330 -30.40 4.61 40.53
C ASP A 330 -29.20 3.65 40.47
N GLY A 331 -28.08 4.00 41.11
CA GLY A 331 -26.93 3.08 41.17
C GLY A 331 -25.60 3.64 41.69
N THR A 332 -25.62 4.20 42.90
CA THR A 332 -24.51 4.65 43.75
C THR A 332 -23.29 3.73 43.81
N GLY A 333 -22.07 4.30 43.84
CA GLY A 333 -20.84 3.61 44.21
C GLY A 333 -19.62 4.52 44.43
N THR A 334 -19.47 5.02 45.66
CA THR A 334 -18.24 5.45 46.40
C THR A 334 -16.90 4.93 45.83
N GLY A 335 -15.77 5.66 45.78
CA GLY A 335 -15.32 6.86 46.48
C GLY A 335 -14.01 6.59 47.24
N THR A 336 -12.89 7.19 46.82
CA THR A 336 -11.63 7.50 47.56
C THR A 336 -10.74 8.28 46.58
N GLY A 337 -10.08 9.40 46.85
CA GLY A 337 -9.85 10.15 48.07
C GLY A 337 -8.35 10.52 48.20
N LEU A 338 -7.99 11.75 47.81
CA LEU A 338 -6.86 12.60 48.26
C LEU A 338 -5.38 12.24 47.93
N PRO A 339 -4.44 13.21 48.03
CA PRO A 339 -4.48 14.57 47.48
C PRO A 339 -3.12 15.03 46.89
N THR A 340 -3.17 16.18 46.23
CA THR A 340 -2.06 17.02 45.78
C THR A 340 -1.27 17.65 46.93
N GLY A 341 0.05 17.73 46.73
CA GLY A 341 0.97 18.73 47.29
C GLY A 341 1.85 19.24 46.18
#